data_AF-A0A9W8ME61-F1
#
_entry.id   AF-A0A9W8ME61-F1
#
_cell.length_a   1.000
_cell.length_b   1.000
_cell.length_c   1.000
_cell.angle_alpha   90.00
_cell.angle_beta   90.00
_cell.angle_gamma   90.00
#
_symmetry.space_group_name_H-M   'P 1'
#
loop_
_entity.id
_entity.type
_entity.pdbx_description
1 polymer ?
#
loop_
_entity_poly.entity_id
_entity_poly.type
_entity_poly.pdbx_seq_one_letter_code
_entity_poly.pdbx_strand_id
1 'polypeptide(L)'
;MALFQNISIDQLFKTWAADGGPTEDEKNQYADAASKLLEDDEMVAQFTANVEKVGTWANEVDAAFDKVDRTFTDMVNKYGGSFPGLSNFKNDWNGYTNRWVDHLSLSRDVASEHVAILKRFDQVYLDMVEIIVTEQDRKDVILELQVFIDEKHDKSQEMSQAFQDLKRDIETFIPNFNEFIADTGAELAAEAKKLQAEIDSLWSQIRV
;
A
#
# COMPACT_ATOMS: atom_id res chain seq x y z
N MET A 1 -4.47 -35.95 -6.69
CA MET A 1 -4.44 -36.06 -8.17
C MET A 1 -5.17 -34.82 -8.69
N ALA A 2 -4.51 -33.65 -8.72
CA ALA A 2 -3.63 -33.13 -9.78
C ALA A 2 -4.42 -32.43 -10.91
N LEU A 3 -4.85 -31.18 -10.65
CA LEU A 3 -5.31 -30.23 -11.69
C LEU A 3 -4.68 -28.82 -11.57
N PHE A 4 -3.75 -28.61 -10.63
CA PHE A 4 -2.84 -27.46 -10.62
C PHE A 4 -1.54 -27.72 -11.39
N GLN A 5 -1.49 -28.75 -12.25
CA GLN A 5 -0.21 -29.20 -12.79
C GLN A 5 0.35 -28.40 -13.97
N ASN A 6 -0.39 -27.50 -14.63
CA ASN A 6 0.18 -26.86 -15.83
C ASN A 6 0.05 -25.35 -15.97
N ILE A 7 -0.77 -24.63 -15.19
CA ILE A 7 -0.80 -23.16 -15.24
C ILE A 7 -1.11 -22.62 -13.83
N SER A 8 -0.23 -21.81 -13.24
CA SER A 8 -0.51 -21.10 -12.00
C SER A 8 -1.52 -19.97 -12.22
N ILE A 9 -2.25 -19.54 -11.18
CA ILE A 9 -3.16 -18.38 -11.24
C ILE A 9 -2.43 -17.14 -11.81
N ASP A 10 -1.16 -16.95 -11.46
CA ASP A 10 -0.31 -15.88 -12.01
C ASP A 10 -0.03 -16.02 -13.51
N GLN A 11 0.08 -17.25 -14.03
CA GLN A 11 0.23 -17.49 -15.46
C GLN A 11 -1.10 -17.24 -16.19
N LEU A 12 -2.24 -17.62 -15.60
CA LEU A 12 -3.58 -17.33 -16.11
C LEU A 12 -3.82 -15.82 -16.25
N PHE A 13 -3.52 -15.04 -15.21
CA PHE A 13 -3.66 -13.58 -15.28
C PHE A 13 -2.73 -12.92 -16.30
N LYS A 14 -1.53 -13.47 -16.52
CA LYS A 14 -0.62 -12.99 -17.56
C LYS A 14 -1.15 -13.28 -18.97
N THR A 15 -1.76 -14.44 -19.19
CA THR A 15 -2.40 -14.80 -20.47
C THR A 15 -3.60 -13.88 -20.75
N TRP A 16 -4.44 -13.63 -19.76
CA TRP A 16 -5.60 -12.72 -19.93
C TRP A 16 -5.18 -11.28 -20.25
N ALA A 17 -4.08 -10.81 -19.65
CA ALA A 17 -3.51 -9.50 -19.95
C ALA A 17 -2.92 -9.41 -21.38
N ALA A 18 -2.50 -10.54 -21.97
CA ALA A 18 -1.92 -10.60 -23.31
C ALA A 18 -2.98 -10.77 -24.42
N ASP A 19 -4.06 -11.52 -24.14
CA ASP A 19 -5.00 -12.00 -25.18
C ASP A 19 -6.32 -11.22 -25.23
N GLY A 20 -6.43 -10.09 -24.52
CA GLY A 20 -7.61 -9.23 -24.54
C GLY A 20 -8.76 -9.72 -23.67
N GLY A 21 -8.47 -10.62 -22.72
CA GLY A 21 -9.41 -11.14 -21.73
C GLY A 21 -9.55 -12.67 -21.73
N PRO A 22 -10.24 -13.24 -20.74
CA PRO A 22 -10.44 -14.68 -20.62
C PRO A 22 -11.44 -15.26 -21.63
N THR A 23 -11.16 -16.46 -22.15
CA THR A 23 -12.16 -17.29 -22.83
C THR A 23 -13.18 -17.87 -21.85
N GLU A 24 -14.31 -18.37 -22.35
CA GLU A 24 -15.36 -18.94 -21.50
C GLU A 24 -14.90 -20.20 -20.74
N ASP A 25 -14.12 -21.05 -21.40
CA ASP A 25 -13.53 -22.24 -20.75
C ASP A 25 -12.55 -21.85 -19.65
N GLU A 26 -11.77 -20.78 -19.84
CA GLU A 26 -10.85 -20.27 -18.80
C GLU A 26 -11.60 -19.64 -17.62
N LYS A 27 -12.73 -18.96 -17.85
CA LYS A 27 -13.58 -18.47 -16.76
C LYS A 27 -14.14 -19.61 -15.93
N ASN A 28 -14.64 -20.67 -16.59
CA ASN A 28 -15.17 -21.85 -15.91
C ASN A 28 -14.08 -22.57 -15.12
N GLN A 29 -12.89 -22.75 -15.71
CA GLN A 29 -11.75 -23.33 -15.00
C GLN A 29 -11.32 -22.50 -13.79
N TYR A 30 -11.32 -21.18 -13.91
CA TYR A 30 -11.04 -20.28 -12.81
C TYR A 30 -12.10 -20.42 -11.70
N ALA A 31 -13.39 -20.40 -12.06
CA ALA A 31 -14.49 -20.55 -11.10
C ALA A 31 -14.44 -21.90 -10.37
N ASP A 32 -14.16 -22.99 -11.09
CA ASP A 32 -13.98 -24.33 -10.50
C ASP A 32 -12.77 -24.40 -9.57
N ALA A 33 -11.65 -23.77 -9.96
CA ALA A 33 -10.45 -23.73 -9.14
C ALA A 33 -10.66 -22.90 -7.87
N ALA A 34 -11.30 -21.73 -8.00
CA ALA A 34 -11.65 -20.87 -6.88
C ALA A 34 -12.63 -21.59 -5.92
N SER A 35 -13.66 -22.24 -6.45
CA SER A 35 -14.61 -23.03 -5.64
C SER A 35 -13.91 -24.14 -4.86
N LYS A 36 -13.00 -24.89 -5.50
CA LYS A 36 -12.21 -25.94 -4.81
C LYS A 36 -11.31 -25.40 -3.70
N LEU A 37 -10.74 -24.20 -3.88
CA LEU A 37 -9.96 -23.55 -2.83
C LEU A 37 -10.83 -23.11 -1.66
N LEU A 38 -12.08 -22.73 -1.91
CA LEU A 38 -13.05 -22.36 -0.88
C LEU A 38 -13.68 -23.57 -0.16
N GLU A 39 -13.67 -24.75 -0.78
CA GLU A 39 -14.08 -26.02 -0.18
C GLU A 39 -13.00 -26.65 0.72
N ASP A 40 -11.75 -26.19 0.60
CA ASP A 40 -10.63 -26.68 1.41
C ASP A 40 -10.51 -25.86 2.70
N ASP A 41 -10.93 -26.45 3.82
CA ASP A 41 -10.88 -25.84 5.16
C ASP A 41 -9.47 -25.33 5.53
N GLU A 42 -8.40 -26.00 5.07
CA GLU A 42 -7.02 -25.57 5.35
C GLU A 42 -6.69 -24.29 4.58
N MET A 43 -7.12 -24.19 3.32
CA MET A 43 -6.92 -23.00 2.49
C MET A 43 -7.72 -21.81 3.01
N VAL A 44 -8.96 -22.03 3.44
CA VAL A 44 -9.79 -21.00 4.08
C VAL A 44 -9.14 -20.50 5.37
N ALA A 45 -8.68 -21.41 6.23
CA ALA A 45 -7.97 -21.06 7.46
C ALA A 45 -6.68 -20.28 7.17
N GLN A 46 -5.93 -20.66 6.15
CA GLN A 46 -4.73 -19.94 5.72
C GLN A 46 -5.05 -18.53 5.22
N PHE A 47 -6.12 -18.37 4.43
CA PHE A 47 -6.57 -17.06 3.97
C PHE A 47 -6.95 -16.16 5.16
N THR A 48 -7.74 -16.67 6.12
CA THR A 48 -8.08 -15.94 7.35
C THR A 48 -6.83 -15.53 8.13
N ALA A 49 -5.89 -16.45 8.34
CA ALA A 49 -4.63 -16.17 9.03
C ALA A 49 -3.79 -15.10 8.31
N ASN A 50 -3.78 -15.09 6.97
CA ASN A 50 -3.10 -14.06 6.19
C ASN A 50 -3.75 -12.68 6.41
N VAL A 51 -5.08 -12.59 6.42
CA VAL A 51 -5.81 -11.33 6.69
C VAL A 51 -5.50 -10.81 8.11
N GLU A 52 -5.50 -11.68 9.12
CA GLU A 52 -5.12 -11.32 10.49
C GLU A 52 -3.68 -10.81 10.57
N LYS A 53 -2.77 -11.45 9.83
CA LYS A 53 -1.37 -11.07 9.77
C LYS A 53 -1.17 -9.69 9.15
N VAL A 54 -1.97 -9.32 8.14
CA VAL A 54 -1.96 -7.96 7.57
C VAL A 54 -2.32 -6.91 8.63
N GLY A 55 -3.31 -7.19 9.49
CA GLY A 55 -3.63 -6.31 10.62
C GLY A 55 -2.47 -6.17 11.62
N THR A 56 -1.74 -7.25 11.87
CA THR A 56 -0.53 -7.22 12.71
C THR A 56 0.56 -6.35 12.09
N TRP A 57 0.83 -6.53 10.79
CA TRP A 57 1.82 -5.70 10.07
C TRP A 57 1.44 -4.22 10.03
N ALA A 58 0.16 -3.89 9.91
CA ALA A 58 -0.30 -2.51 9.99
C ALA A 58 0.07 -1.87 11.34
N ASN A 59 -0.11 -2.58 12.46
CA ASN A 59 0.29 -2.09 13.77
C ASN A 59 1.81 -1.94 13.92
N GLU A 60 2.60 -2.85 13.35
CA GLU A 60 4.07 -2.76 13.35
C GLU A 60 4.57 -1.55 12.57
N VAL A 61 3.97 -1.28 11.41
CA VAL A 61 4.28 -0.09 10.60
C VAL A 61 3.87 1.19 11.32
N ASP A 62 2.70 1.21 11.96
CA ASP A 62 2.24 2.36 12.76
C ASP A 62 3.20 2.69 13.92
N ALA A 63 3.65 1.67 14.65
CA ALA A 63 4.66 1.81 15.70
C ALA A 63 6.02 2.31 15.15
N ALA A 64 6.39 1.90 13.94
CA ALA A 64 7.59 2.41 13.28
C ALA A 64 7.45 3.90 12.90
N PHE A 65 6.28 4.32 12.40
CA PHE A 65 5.98 5.73 12.13
C PHE A 65 6.11 6.60 13.36
N ASP A 66 5.47 6.21 14.46
CA ASP A 66 5.53 6.93 15.75
C ASP A 66 6.97 7.01 16.29
N LYS A 67 7.75 5.93 16.20
CA LYS A 67 9.15 5.94 16.64
C LYS A 67 9.99 6.95 15.86
N VAL A 68 9.84 7.01 14.54
CA VAL A 68 10.59 7.94 13.69
C VAL A 68 10.12 9.38 13.94
N ASP A 69 8.82 9.62 14.09
CA ASP A 69 8.30 10.97 14.39
C ASP A 69 8.85 11.50 15.72
N ARG A 70 8.85 10.68 16.78
CA ARG A 70 9.46 11.04 18.07
C ARG A 70 10.95 11.37 17.92
N THR A 71 11.67 10.57 17.14
CA THR A 71 13.10 10.78 16.89
C THR A 71 13.36 12.10 16.15
N PHE A 72 12.57 12.41 15.12
CA PHE A 72 12.68 13.70 14.42
C PHE A 72 12.25 14.87 15.28
N THR A 73 11.21 14.73 16.08
CA THR A 73 10.78 15.74 17.05
C THR A 73 11.93 16.08 18.00
N ASP A 74 12.56 15.08 18.59
CA ASP A 74 13.72 15.27 19.46
C ASP A 74 14.89 15.94 18.74
N MET A 75 15.16 15.53 17.50
CA MET A 75 16.25 16.07 16.69
C MET A 75 16.02 17.55 16.35
N VAL A 76 14.82 17.92 15.90
CA VAL A 76 14.43 19.30 15.62
C VAL A 76 14.46 20.15 16.89
N ASN A 77 13.98 19.62 18.02
CA ASN A 77 14.00 20.35 19.29
C ASN A 77 15.43 20.65 19.77
N LYS A 78 16.35 19.70 19.60
CA LYS A 78 17.74 19.86 20.05
C LYS A 78 18.59 20.67 19.08
N TYR A 79 18.38 20.47 17.78
CA TYR A 79 19.32 20.90 16.75
C TYR A 79 18.70 21.81 15.69
N GLY A 80 17.37 21.96 15.64
CA GLY A 80 16.67 22.70 14.59
C GLY A 80 17.02 24.19 14.52
N GLY A 81 17.47 24.80 15.61
CA GLY A 81 18.00 26.16 15.59
C GLY A 81 19.32 26.28 14.83
N SER A 82 20.20 25.28 14.94
CA SER A 82 21.48 25.22 14.22
C SER A 82 21.33 24.63 12.82
N PHE A 83 20.33 23.77 12.62
CA PHE A 83 20.08 23.05 11.38
C PHE A 83 18.60 23.16 10.98
N PRO A 84 18.16 24.32 10.46
CA PRO A 84 16.75 24.57 10.15
C PRO A 84 16.14 23.55 9.17
N GLY A 85 16.96 22.99 8.27
CA GLY A 85 16.56 21.96 7.30
C GLY A 85 15.94 20.70 7.92
N LEU A 86 16.30 20.36 9.17
CA LEU A 86 15.70 19.23 9.89
C LEU A 86 14.18 19.34 10.04
N SER A 87 13.66 20.57 10.13
CA SER A 87 12.22 20.81 10.24
C SER A 87 11.48 20.40 8.96
N ASN A 88 12.12 20.52 7.79
CA ASN A 88 11.52 20.11 6.52
C ASN A 88 11.38 18.59 6.46
N PHE A 89 12.43 17.84 6.82
CA PHE A 89 12.37 16.38 6.89
C PHE A 89 11.33 15.89 7.91
N LYS A 90 11.18 16.57 9.05
CA LYS A 90 10.08 16.28 9.98
C LYS A 90 8.71 16.50 9.32
N ASN A 91 8.54 17.60 8.59
CA ASN A 91 7.27 17.89 7.92
C ASN A 91 6.94 16.86 6.84
N ASP A 92 7.93 16.43 6.07
CA ASP A 92 7.76 15.36 5.09
C ASP A 92 7.34 14.05 5.77
N TRP A 93 7.99 13.69 6.89
CA TRP A 93 7.61 12.52 7.68
C TRP A 93 6.18 12.58 8.23
N ASN A 94 5.75 13.75 8.73
CA ASN A 94 4.37 13.97 9.16
C ASN A 94 3.40 13.75 7.98
N GLY A 95 3.78 14.20 6.77
CA GLY A 95 3.00 13.98 5.54
C GLY A 95 2.83 12.49 5.22
N TYR A 96 3.90 11.70 5.33
CA TYR A 96 3.84 10.25 5.15
C TYR A 96 2.97 9.57 6.22
N THR A 97 3.06 10.02 7.47
CA THR A 97 2.24 9.50 8.58
C THR A 97 0.75 9.75 8.34
N ASN A 98 0.37 10.95 7.89
CA ASN A 98 -1.02 11.26 7.57
C ASN A 98 -1.53 10.39 6.41
N ARG A 99 -0.73 10.24 5.35
CA ARG A 99 -1.08 9.37 4.22
C ARG A 99 -1.24 7.92 4.63
N TRP A 100 -0.37 7.42 5.52
CA TRP A 100 -0.50 6.07 6.08
C TRP A 100 -1.87 5.86 6.74
N VAL A 101 -2.30 6.80 7.59
CA VAL A 101 -3.61 6.76 8.25
C VAL A 101 -4.76 6.83 7.23
N ASP A 102 -4.66 7.72 6.24
CA ASP A 102 -5.67 7.82 5.18
C ASP A 102 -5.78 6.53 4.37
N HIS A 103 -4.65 5.89 4.04
CA HIS A 103 -4.63 4.63 3.29
C HIS A 103 -5.16 3.45 4.13
N LEU A 104 -4.92 3.43 5.45
CA LEU A 104 -5.56 2.47 6.35
C LEU A 104 -7.08 2.66 6.39
N SER A 105 -7.56 3.91 6.43
CA SER A 105 -9.01 4.18 6.36
C SER A 105 -9.59 3.71 5.03
N LEU A 106 -8.93 4.02 3.91
CA LEU A 106 -9.33 3.54 2.60
C LEU A 106 -9.38 2.01 2.55
N SER A 107 -8.40 1.32 3.15
CA SER A 107 -8.38 -0.13 3.21
C SER A 107 -9.57 -0.72 3.97
N ARG A 108 -9.93 -0.14 5.12
CA ARG A 108 -11.13 -0.51 5.86
C ARG A 108 -12.39 -0.28 5.04
N ASP A 109 -12.48 0.85 4.33
CA ASP A 109 -13.65 1.20 3.54
C ASP A 109 -13.80 0.26 2.34
N VAL A 110 -12.71 -0.07 1.65
CA VAL A 110 -12.66 -1.09 0.60
C VAL A 110 -13.11 -2.45 1.13
N ALA A 111 -12.62 -2.89 2.29
CA ALA A 111 -13.04 -4.15 2.89
C ALA A 111 -14.54 -4.16 3.22
N SER A 112 -15.05 -3.05 3.77
CA SER A 112 -16.48 -2.91 4.09
C SER A 112 -17.36 -2.92 2.85
N GLU A 113 -16.92 -2.28 1.77
CA GLU A 113 -17.59 -2.30 0.47
C GLU A 113 -17.61 -3.71 -0.13
N HIS A 114 -16.49 -4.45 -0.08
CA HIS A 114 -16.45 -5.84 -0.53
C HIS A 114 -17.40 -6.73 0.26
N VAL A 115 -17.50 -6.56 1.58
CA VAL A 115 -18.47 -7.28 2.41
C VAL A 115 -19.90 -6.96 1.97
N ALA A 116 -20.20 -5.69 1.67
CA ALA A 116 -21.53 -5.29 1.20
C ALA A 116 -21.85 -5.87 -0.19
N ILE A 117 -20.88 -5.85 -1.11
CA ILE A 117 -21.01 -6.45 -2.45
C ILE A 117 -21.28 -7.96 -2.35
N LEU A 118 -20.49 -8.68 -1.55
CA LEU A 118 -20.65 -10.12 -1.36
C LEU A 118 -22.01 -10.47 -0.73
N LYS A 119 -22.44 -9.71 0.28
CA LYS A 119 -23.77 -9.91 0.89
C LYS A 119 -24.90 -9.65 -0.10
N ARG A 120 -24.79 -8.61 -0.94
CA ARG A 120 -25.80 -8.32 -1.96
C ARG A 120 -25.81 -9.40 -3.04
N PHE A 121 -24.63 -9.89 -3.45
CA PHE A 121 -24.53 -11.02 -4.37
C PHE A 121 -25.26 -12.25 -3.83
N ASP A 122 -24.95 -12.64 -2.59
CA ASP A 122 -25.59 -13.76 -1.90
C ASP A 122 -27.10 -13.57 -1.73
N GLN A 123 -27.53 -12.48 -1.09
CA GLN A 123 -28.93 -12.30 -0.66
C GLN A 123 -29.90 -11.80 -1.74
N VAL A 124 -29.40 -11.25 -2.84
CA VAL A 124 -30.25 -10.70 -3.90
C VAL A 124 -30.08 -11.53 -5.16
N TYR A 125 -28.85 -11.65 -5.65
CA TYR A 125 -28.63 -12.23 -6.96
C TYR A 125 -28.69 -13.76 -6.95
N LEU A 126 -28.19 -14.44 -5.91
CA LEU A 126 -28.38 -15.90 -5.79
C LEU A 126 -29.85 -16.24 -5.53
N ASP A 127 -30.52 -15.52 -4.62
CA ASP A 127 -31.96 -15.66 -4.39
C ASP A 127 -32.77 -15.53 -5.70
N MET A 128 -32.44 -14.54 -6.53
CA MET A 128 -33.06 -14.35 -7.85
C MET A 128 -32.85 -15.55 -8.79
N VAL A 129 -31.66 -16.15 -8.78
CA VAL A 129 -31.35 -17.36 -9.58
C VAL A 129 -32.13 -18.57 -9.06
N GLU A 130 -32.24 -18.72 -7.75
CA GLU A 130 -32.92 -19.86 -7.12
C GLU A 130 -34.43 -19.90 -7.39
N ILE A 131 -35.07 -18.74 -7.60
CA ILE A 131 -36.51 -18.64 -7.83
C ILE A 131 -36.92 -18.64 -9.32
N ILE A 132 -35.99 -18.87 -10.25
CA ILE A 132 -36.31 -18.96 -11.69
C ILE A 132 -37.26 -20.13 -11.94
N VAL A 133 -38.45 -19.83 -12.46
CA VAL A 133 -39.44 -20.84 -12.88
C VAL A 133 -39.67 -20.79 -14.38
N THR A 134 -39.62 -19.59 -14.97
CA THR A 134 -39.95 -19.36 -16.37
C THR A 134 -38.75 -18.91 -17.20
N GLU A 135 -38.89 -19.07 -18.51
CA GLU A 135 -37.95 -18.52 -19.48
C GLU A 135 -37.81 -16.98 -19.39
N GLN A 136 -38.88 -16.29 -18.98
CA GLN A 136 -38.83 -14.84 -18.78
C GLN A 136 -38.02 -14.49 -17.53
N ASP A 137 -38.24 -15.20 -16.41
CA ASP A 137 -37.46 -15.01 -15.18
C ASP A 137 -35.96 -15.17 -15.47
N ARG A 138 -35.58 -16.20 -16.24
CA ARG A 138 -34.18 -16.39 -16.64
C ARG A 138 -33.61 -15.18 -17.39
N LYS A 139 -34.37 -14.59 -18.32
CA LYS A 139 -33.92 -13.41 -19.08
C LYS A 139 -33.80 -12.18 -18.19
N ASP A 140 -34.73 -11.98 -17.28
CA ASP A 140 -34.73 -10.85 -16.35
C ASP A 140 -33.54 -10.96 -15.38
N VAL A 141 -33.28 -12.15 -14.83
CA VAL A 141 -32.12 -12.41 -13.97
C VAL A 141 -30.79 -12.18 -14.70
N ILE A 142 -30.69 -12.58 -15.98
CA ILE A 142 -29.49 -12.29 -16.80
C ILE A 142 -29.25 -10.78 -16.91
N LEU A 143 -30.30 -9.98 -17.11
CA LEU A 143 -30.17 -8.53 -17.19
C LEU A 143 -29.69 -7.92 -15.87
N GLU A 144 -30.26 -8.35 -14.74
CA GLU A 144 -29.88 -7.86 -13.42
C GLU A 144 -28.44 -8.26 -13.03
N LEU A 145 -28.03 -9.49 -13.35
CA LEU A 145 -26.65 -9.94 -13.17
C LEU A 145 -25.68 -9.15 -14.05
N GLN A 146 -26.07 -8.79 -15.27
CA GLN A 146 -25.24 -7.94 -16.13
C GLN A 146 -25.05 -6.55 -15.51
N VAL A 147 -26.10 -5.95 -14.94
CA VAL A 147 -26.00 -4.67 -14.22
C VAL A 147 -25.01 -4.78 -13.07
N PHE A 148 -25.06 -5.86 -12.28
CA PHE A 148 -24.11 -6.11 -11.21
C PHE A 148 -22.66 -6.25 -11.70
N ILE A 149 -22.44 -7.00 -12.80
CA ILE A 149 -21.11 -7.19 -13.41
C ILE A 149 -20.55 -5.86 -13.93
N ASP A 150 -21.41 -4.99 -14.46
CA ASP A 150 -21.01 -3.69 -15.00
C ASP A 150 -20.75 -2.64 -13.90
N GLU A 151 -20.99 -2.96 -12.63
CA GLU A 151 -20.66 -2.07 -11.51
C GLU A 151 -19.14 -1.90 -11.37
N LYS A 152 -18.73 -0.66 -11.09
CA LYS A 152 -17.31 -0.31 -10.93
C LYS A 152 -16.85 -0.62 -9.51
N HIS A 153 -15.83 -1.46 -9.37
CA HIS A 153 -15.28 -1.88 -8.07
C HIS A 153 -13.76 -1.63 -7.94
N ASP A 154 -13.25 -0.58 -8.59
CA ASP A 154 -11.81 -0.33 -8.79
C ASP A 154 -11.08 0.20 -7.54
N LYS A 155 -11.77 0.45 -6.43
CA LYS A 155 -11.16 1.06 -5.23
C LYS A 155 -10.07 0.20 -4.60
N SER A 156 -10.08 -1.11 -4.81
CA SER A 156 -9.00 -2.01 -4.37
C SER A 156 -7.69 -1.71 -5.09
N GLN A 157 -7.74 -1.40 -6.39
CA GLN A 157 -6.58 -0.99 -7.16
C GLN A 157 -6.06 0.37 -6.72
N GLU A 158 -6.96 1.33 -6.51
CA GLU A 158 -6.60 2.66 -5.98
C GLU A 158 -5.92 2.55 -4.61
N MET A 159 -6.47 1.75 -3.71
CA MET A 159 -5.88 1.46 -2.39
C MET A 159 -4.49 0.84 -2.51
N SER A 160 -4.34 -0.20 -3.34
CA SER A 160 -3.04 -0.86 -3.53
C SER A 160 -1.99 0.10 -4.07
N GLN A 161 -2.36 0.91 -5.06
CA GLN A 161 -1.46 1.88 -5.66
C GLN A 161 -1.03 2.95 -4.64
N ALA A 162 -1.95 3.43 -3.81
CA ALA A 162 -1.66 4.43 -2.78
C ALA A 162 -0.60 3.94 -1.77
N PHE A 163 -0.69 2.69 -1.31
CA PHE A 163 0.34 2.10 -0.44
C PHE A 163 1.69 1.92 -1.15
N GLN A 164 1.71 1.52 -2.42
CA GLN A 164 2.94 1.38 -3.20
C GLN A 164 3.62 2.73 -3.41
N ASP A 165 2.85 3.78 -3.69
CA ASP A 165 3.37 5.13 -3.82
C ASP A 165 3.95 5.63 -2.50
N LEU A 166 3.26 5.41 -1.38
CA LEU A 166 3.78 5.77 -0.05
C LEU A 166 5.10 5.03 0.26
N LYS A 167 5.17 3.74 -0.02
CA LYS A 167 6.38 2.95 0.14
C LYS A 167 7.54 3.55 -0.66
N ARG A 168 7.32 3.87 -1.93
CA ARG A 168 8.34 4.46 -2.80
C ARG A 168 8.83 5.81 -2.27
N ASP A 169 7.92 6.67 -1.81
CA ASP A 169 8.28 7.98 -1.27
C ASP A 169 9.15 7.84 0.00
N ILE A 170 8.79 6.91 0.89
CA ILE A 170 9.58 6.60 2.10
C ILE A 170 10.95 6.00 1.73
N GLU A 171 11.03 5.16 0.70
CA GLU A 171 12.30 4.62 0.21
C GLU A 171 13.24 5.73 -0.30
N THR A 172 12.69 6.81 -0.87
CA THR A 172 13.49 7.99 -1.27
C THR A 172 13.82 8.94 -0.13
N PHE A 173 13.12 8.87 1.00
CA PHE A 173 13.34 9.76 2.14
C PHE A 173 14.72 9.56 2.78
N ILE A 174 15.12 8.30 3.03
CA ILE A 174 16.39 7.97 3.67
C ILE A 174 17.61 8.50 2.89
N PRO A 175 17.75 8.25 1.57
CA PRO A 175 18.90 8.77 0.83
C PRO A 175 18.93 10.31 0.83
N ASN A 176 17.78 10.97 0.66
CA ASN A 176 17.72 12.44 0.69
C ASN A 176 18.15 13.00 2.06
N PHE A 177 17.74 12.35 3.15
CA PHE A 177 18.15 12.75 4.50
C PHE A 177 19.65 12.55 4.75
N ASN A 178 20.21 11.43 4.27
CA ASN A 178 21.64 11.16 4.37
C ASN A 178 22.47 12.15 3.55
N GLU A 179 22.02 12.50 2.35
CA GLU A 179 22.64 13.53 1.50
C GLU A 179 22.65 14.89 2.21
N PHE A 180 21.51 15.30 2.78
CA PHE A 180 21.43 16.52 3.59
C PHE A 180 22.45 16.53 4.74
N ILE A 181 22.59 15.43 5.48
CA ILE A 181 23.58 15.32 6.56
C ILE A 181 25.00 15.45 6.02
N ALA A 182 25.30 14.77 4.91
CA ALA A 182 26.63 14.77 4.31
C ALA A 182 27.03 16.17 3.81
N ASP A 183 26.14 16.83 3.08
CA ASP A 183 26.36 18.16 2.53
C ASP A 183 26.54 19.19 3.65
N THR A 184 25.63 19.19 4.62
CA THR A 184 25.72 20.08 5.79
C THR A 184 27.03 19.86 6.56
N GLY A 185 27.45 18.61 6.73
CA GLY A 185 28.71 18.28 7.39
C GLY A 185 29.93 18.77 6.62
N ALA A 186 29.92 18.66 5.29
CA ALA A 186 31.01 19.13 4.44
C ALA A 186 31.12 20.67 4.46
N GLU A 187 30.00 21.37 4.40
CA GLU A 187 29.94 22.84 4.48
C GLU A 187 30.53 23.35 5.81
N LEU A 188 30.09 22.77 6.93
CA LEU A 188 30.61 23.13 8.25
C LEU A 188 32.10 22.85 8.39
N ALA A 189 32.60 21.75 7.83
CA ALA A 189 34.03 21.43 7.85
C ALA A 189 34.86 22.44 7.03
N ALA A 190 34.32 22.92 5.91
CA ALA A 190 34.96 23.95 5.10
C ALA A 190 34.97 25.31 5.82
N GLU A 191 33.85 25.70 6.44
CA GLU A 191 33.74 26.94 7.21
C GLU A 191 34.69 26.93 8.41
N ALA A 192 34.75 25.83 9.16
CA ALA A 192 35.66 25.69 10.29
C ALA A 192 37.13 25.88 9.88
N LYS A 193 37.55 25.30 8.74
CA LYS A 193 38.91 25.49 8.20
C LYS A 193 39.20 26.94 7.84
N LYS A 194 38.22 27.63 7.23
CA LYS A 194 38.34 29.04 6.88
C LYS A 194 38.50 29.90 8.13
N LEU A 195 37.62 29.71 9.13
CA LEU A 195 37.68 30.44 10.39
C LEU A 195 39.00 30.18 11.14
N GLN A 196 39.51 28.95 11.15
CA GLN A 196 40.81 28.65 11.75
C GLN A 196 41.95 29.44 11.08
N ALA A 197 41.97 29.50 9.75
CA ALA A 197 42.98 30.25 9.01
C ALA A 197 42.89 31.77 9.29
N GLU A 198 41.67 32.30 9.42
CA GLU A 198 41.45 33.71 9.81
C GLU A 198 41.95 34.00 11.22
N ILE A 199 41.64 33.11 12.18
CA ILE A 199 42.13 33.21 13.57
C ILE A 199 43.66 33.21 13.60
N ASP A 200 44.32 32.30 12.89
CA ASP A 200 45.78 32.20 12.86
C ASP A 200 46.43 33.46 12.27
N SER A 201 45.83 34.02 11.21
CA SER A 201 46.25 35.28 10.61
C SER A 201 46.14 36.45 11.60
N LEU A 202 44.99 36.59 12.28
CA LEU A 202 44.79 37.65 13.27
C LEU A 202 45.77 37.52 14.45
N TRP A 203 46.01 36.29 14.93
CA TRP A 203 47.00 36.04 15.98
C TRP A 203 48.41 36.45 15.58
N SER A 204 48.79 36.23 14.32
CA SER A 204 50.10 36.64 13.81
C SER A 204 50.26 38.17 13.79
N GLN A 205 49.18 38.91 13.53
CA GLN A 205 49.19 40.38 13.50
C GLN A 205 49.24 41.02 14.89
N ILE A 206 48.66 40.37 15.90
CA ILE A 206 48.65 40.87 17.29
C ILE A 206 50.01 40.65 18.00
N ARG A 207 50.78 39.64 17.58
CA ARG A 207 52.09 39.30 18.20
C ARG A 207 53.28 40.09 17.64
N VAL A 208 53.04 41.04 16.74
CA VAL A 208 54.03 42.02 16.26
C VAL A 208 54.02 43.24 17.17
#